data_AF-X1KRD7-F1
#
_entry.id   AF-X1KRD7-F1
#
_cell.length_a   1.000
_cell.length_b   1.000
_cell.length_c   1.000
_cell.angle_alpha   90.00
_cell.angle_beta   90.00
_cell.angle_gamma   90.00
#
_symmetry.space_group_name_H-M   'P 1'
#
loop_
_entity.id
_entity.type
_entity.pdbx_description
1 polymer ?
#
loop_
_entity_poly.entity_id
_entity_poly.type
_entity_poly.pdbx_seq_one_letter_code
_entity_poly.pdbx_strand_id
1 'polypeptide(L)'
;MKKCGQFEGDEALRGDDGLPVAPKVQETIVSRGRITGLSLNESTRLSSQLNAGRLPVPLEIIYDQTVSPILGADFIDMSLKAGLIGIVLVMLFMILYYRLPGLMASLALVFYGALVLAIFKLIPVTLTLAGIGGFVLSIGMAVDANVLIFEPYLVAVL
;
A
#
# COMPACT_ATOMS: atom_id res chain seq x y z
N MET A 1 32.30 17.97 34.33
CA MET A 1 30.98 18.47 33.84
C MET A 1 30.35 17.41 32.96
N LYS A 2 29.33 16.70 33.45
CA LYS A 2 28.57 15.73 32.64
C LYS A 2 27.72 16.50 31.64
N LYS A 3 27.96 16.32 30.34
CA LYS A 3 27.08 16.84 29.28
C LYS A 3 25.82 15.97 29.24
N CYS A 4 24.72 16.46 29.81
CA CYS A 4 23.39 15.92 29.61
C CYS A 4 22.89 16.36 28.24
N GLY A 5 23.28 15.66 27.18
CA GLY A 5 22.57 15.67 25.90
C GLY A 5 21.61 14.48 25.84
N GLN A 6 20.49 14.63 25.15
CA GLN A 6 19.74 13.46 24.68
C GLN A 6 20.40 13.00 23.39
N PHE A 7 20.88 11.75 23.39
CA PHE A 7 21.65 11.17 22.30
C PHE A 7 20.80 10.15 21.55
N GLU A 8 20.88 10.17 20.23
CA GLU A 8 20.43 9.13 19.32
C GLU A 8 21.67 8.32 18.92
N GLY A 9 21.86 7.14 19.53
CA GLY A 9 23.11 6.39 19.38
C GLY A 9 24.31 7.21 19.87
N ASP A 10 25.22 7.56 18.95
CA ASP A 10 26.43 8.36 19.20
C ASP A 10 26.26 9.87 18.88
N GLU A 11 25.12 10.29 18.32
CA GLU A 11 24.88 11.69 17.93
C GLU A 11 23.90 12.39 18.88
N ALA A 12 24.13 13.67 19.18
CA ALA A 12 23.21 14.45 20.01
C ALA A 12 21.98 14.88 19.18
N LEU A 13 20.77 14.75 19.76
CA LEU A 13 19.54 15.23 19.12
C LEU A 13 19.68 16.72 18.79
N ARG A 14 19.81 17.04 17.50
CA ARG A 14 19.89 18.41 17.00
C ARG A 14 18.48 18.98 16.78
N GLY A 15 18.28 20.21 17.23
CA GLY A 15 17.15 21.04 16.85
C GLY A 15 17.27 21.53 15.40
N ASP A 16 16.25 22.22 14.92
CA ASP A 16 16.20 22.85 13.59
C ASP A 16 17.34 23.88 13.37
N ASP A 17 17.95 24.36 14.45
CA ASP A 17 19.13 25.23 14.48
C ASP A 17 20.47 24.47 14.39
N GLY A 18 20.43 23.13 14.30
CA GLY A 18 21.61 22.28 14.25
C GLY A 18 22.35 22.16 15.58
N LEU A 19 21.79 22.68 16.67
CA LEU A 19 22.38 22.62 18.01
C LEU A 19 21.74 21.48 18.84
N PRO A 20 22.47 20.87 19.78
CA PRO A 20 21.90 19.87 20.68
C PRO A 20 20.73 20.45 21.49
N VAL A 21 19.57 19.78 21.46
CA VAL A 21 18.41 20.15 22.27
C VAL A 21 18.76 19.95 23.74
N ALA A 22 19.01 21.06 24.43
CA ALA A 22 19.36 21.09 25.85
C ALA A 22 18.33 21.95 26.60
N PRO A 23 17.22 21.35 27.09
CA PRO A 23 16.23 22.06 27.89
C PRO A 23 16.87 22.65 29.15
N LYS A 24 16.63 23.93 29.41
CA LYS A 24 17.06 24.56 30.66
C LYS A 24 16.08 24.19 31.78
N VAL A 25 16.62 23.79 32.93
CA VAL A 25 15.82 23.55 34.15
C VAL A 25 15.44 24.90 34.74
N GLN A 26 14.14 25.21 34.76
CA GLN A 26 13.60 26.48 35.26
C GLN A 26 13.07 26.37 36.70
N GLU A 27 12.66 25.17 37.11
CA GLU A 27 12.07 24.88 38.42
C GLU A 27 12.47 23.49 38.93
N THR A 28 12.33 23.26 40.24
CA THR A 28 12.56 21.95 40.85
C THR A 28 11.51 20.95 40.36
N ILE A 29 11.95 19.93 39.64
CA ILE A 29 11.08 18.90 39.07
C ILE A 29 10.81 17.82 40.13
N VAL A 30 9.56 17.71 40.60
CA VAL A 30 9.15 16.70 41.62
C VAL A 30 8.51 15.47 40.98
N SER A 31 7.52 15.66 40.08
CA SER A 31 6.87 14.53 39.38
C SER A 31 6.70 14.75 37.87
N ARG A 32 6.64 16.00 37.41
CA ARG A 32 6.44 16.35 36.00
C ARG A 32 7.32 17.52 35.64
N GLY A 33 8.07 17.40 34.54
CA GLY A 33 8.80 18.49 33.93
C GLY A 33 8.09 18.96 32.66
N ARG A 34 8.18 20.25 32.35
CA ARG A 34 7.68 20.83 31.10
C ARG A 34 8.86 21.37 30.28
N ILE A 35 8.99 20.87 29.06
CA ILE A 35 9.94 21.40 28.09
C ILE A 35 9.20 22.45 27.24
N THR A 36 9.78 23.64 27.07
CA THR A 36 9.19 24.78 26.35
C THR A 36 10.18 25.36 25.35
N GLY A 37 9.67 26.05 24.31
CA GLY A 37 10.52 26.72 23.31
C GLY A 37 10.92 25.86 22.10
N LEU A 38 10.28 24.71 21.87
CA LEU A 38 10.48 23.89 20.67
C LEU A 38 9.40 24.15 19.63
N SER A 39 9.73 23.88 18.37
CA SER A 39 8.75 23.84 17.28
C SER A 39 7.79 22.64 17.44
N LEU A 40 6.64 22.69 16.77
CA LEU A 40 5.61 21.65 16.91
C LEU A 40 6.16 20.28 16.46
N ASN A 41 6.90 20.25 15.35
CA ASN A 41 7.55 19.06 14.82
C ASN A 41 8.61 18.50 15.78
N GLU A 42 9.49 19.36 16.30
CA GLU A 42 10.50 18.96 17.29
C GLU A 42 9.87 18.38 18.56
N SER A 43 8.77 18.98 19.03
CA SER A 43 8.06 18.50 20.22
C SER A 43 7.48 17.10 20.02
N THR A 44 6.93 16.82 18.83
CA THR A 44 6.36 15.51 18.50
C THR A 44 7.46 14.46 18.37
N ARG A 45 8.57 14.77 17.69
CA ARG A 45 9.71 13.86 17.55
C ARG A 45 10.34 13.53 18.90
N LEU A 46 10.59 14.56 19.72
CA LEU A 46 11.15 14.40 21.06
C LEU A 46 10.20 13.62 21.99
N SER A 47 8.89 13.88 21.90
CA SER A 47 7.89 13.13 22.67
C SER A 47 7.85 11.66 22.27
N SER A 48 7.92 11.35 20.97
CA SER A 48 7.97 9.97 20.48
C SER A 48 9.21 9.24 21.00
N GLN A 49 10.37 9.89 21.00
CA GLN A 49 11.62 9.33 21.51
C GLN A 49 11.61 9.14 23.03
N LEU A 50 11.09 10.11 23.79
CA LEU A 50 10.92 9.99 25.25
C LEU A 50 9.95 8.88 25.63
N ASN A 51 8.87 8.68 24.86
CA ASN A 51 7.90 7.61 25.04
C ASN A 51 8.45 6.24 24.63
N ALA A 52 9.27 6.17 23.58
CA ALA A 52 9.96 4.95 23.16
C ALA A 52 10.99 4.49 24.20
N GLY A 53 11.47 5.40 25.05
CA GLY A 53 12.47 5.12 26.07
C GLY A 53 13.84 4.83 25.44
N ARG A 54 14.87 4.67 26.29
CA ARG A 54 16.17 4.16 25.81
C ARG A 54 16.03 2.66 25.60
N LEU A 55 16.03 2.20 24.34
CA LEU A 55 16.27 0.79 24.06
C LEU A 55 17.72 0.46 24.52
N PRO A 56 17.91 -0.39 25.55
CA PRO A 56 19.21 -0.67 26.13
C PRO A 56 20.02 -1.71 25.32
N VAL A 57 19.55 -2.05 24.12
CA VAL A 57 20.09 -3.10 23.26
C VAL A 57 20.34 -2.53 21.87
N PRO A 58 21.50 -2.80 21.26
CA PRO A 58 21.75 -2.40 19.87
C PRO A 58 20.73 -3.11 18.97
N LEU A 59 19.87 -2.33 18.32
CA LEU A 59 18.97 -2.84 17.30
C LEU A 59 19.78 -3.09 16.03
N GLU A 60 19.98 -4.36 15.68
CA GLU A 60 20.44 -4.74 14.36
C GLU A 60 19.23 -4.72 13.43
N ILE A 61 19.22 -3.79 12.47
CA ILE A 61 18.16 -3.71 11.47
C ILE A 61 18.37 -4.88 10.51
N ILE A 62 17.65 -5.97 10.76
CA ILE A 62 17.77 -7.20 9.95
C ILE A 62 17.15 -7.00 8.56
N TYR A 63 16.19 -6.07 8.45
CA TYR A 63 15.46 -5.82 7.21
C TYR A 63 14.74 -4.47 7.24
N ASP A 64 15.09 -3.57 6.33
CA ASP A 64 14.39 -2.31 6.08
C ASP A 64 13.96 -2.27 4.61
N GLN A 65 12.65 -2.18 4.37
CA GLN A 65 12.08 -2.00 3.05
C GLN A 65 11.43 -0.63 2.97
N THR A 66 12.24 0.38 2.69
CA THR A 66 11.74 1.70 2.33
C THR A 66 11.47 1.74 0.82
N VAL A 67 10.21 1.58 0.45
CA VAL A 67 9.76 1.78 -0.95
C VAL A 67 9.45 3.26 -1.17
N SER A 68 10.02 3.83 -2.23
CA SER A 68 9.73 5.21 -2.61
C SER A 68 8.27 5.32 -3.08
N PRO A 69 7.50 6.31 -2.59
CA PRO A 69 6.10 6.50 -2.96
C PRO A 69 5.86 6.63 -4.48
N ILE A 70 6.83 7.18 -5.20
CA ILE A 70 6.80 7.39 -6.66
C ILE A 70 6.73 6.05 -7.40
N LEU A 71 7.56 5.08 -7.00
CA LEU A 71 7.53 3.73 -7.59
C LEU A 71 6.18 3.06 -7.36
N GLY A 72 5.62 3.20 -6.15
CA GLY A 72 4.31 2.64 -5.83
C GLY A 72 3.17 3.20 -6.69
N ALA A 73 3.15 4.52 -6.90
CA ALA A 73 2.15 5.16 -7.76
C ALA A 73 2.27 4.71 -9.23
N ASP A 74 3.50 4.70 -9.77
CA ASP A 74 3.75 4.27 -11.15
C ASP A 74 3.34 2.80 -11.38
N PHE A 75 3.59 1.91 -10.41
CA PHE A 75 3.19 0.50 -10.50
C PHE A 75 1.68 0.31 -10.50
N ILE A 76 0.93 1.08 -9.72
CA ILE A 76 -0.53 1.01 -9.71
C ILE A 76 -1.08 1.44 -11.07
N ASP A 77 -0.60 2.55 -11.61
CA ASP A 77 -1.05 3.05 -12.92
C ASP A 77 -0.70 2.08 -14.05
N MET A 78 0.50 1.50 -14.02
CA MET A 78 0.93 0.51 -15.01
C MET A 78 0.09 -0.76 -14.92
N SER A 79 -0.21 -1.23 -13.72
CA SER A 79 -1.01 -2.44 -13.49
C SER A 79 -2.47 -2.24 -13.90
N LEU A 80 -3.03 -1.05 -13.66
CA LEU A 80 -4.38 -0.72 -14.10
C LEU A 80 -4.49 -0.70 -15.62
N LYS A 81 -3.53 -0.07 -16.31
CA LYS A 81 -3.46 -0.07 -17.78
C LYS A 81 -3.26 -1.47 -18.34
N ALA A 82 -2.34 -2.25 -17.78
CA ALA A 82 -2.09 -3.63 -18.20
C ALA A 82 -3.33 -4.52 -18.00
N GLY A 83 -4.04 -4.37 -16.88
CA GLY A 83 -5.29 -5.07 -16.61
C GLY A 83 -6.39 -4.73 -17.62
N LEU A 84 -6.57 -3.43 -17.93
CA LEU A 84 -7.55 -3.00 -18.93
C LEU A 84 -7.24 -3.58 -20.31
N ILE A 85 -5.99 -3.50 -20.75
CA ILE A 85 -5.55 -4.07 -22.04
C ILE A 85 -5.77 -5.59 -22.05
N GLY A 86 -5.43 -6.28 -20.96
CA GLY A 86 -5.64 -7.72 -20.82
C GLY A 86 -7.10 -8.13 -20.95
N ILE A 87 -8.01 -7.43 -20.26
CA ILE A 87 -9.47 -7.69 -20.36
C ILE A 87 -9.96 -7.50 -21.79
N VAL A 88 -9.55 -6.41 -22.46
CA VAL A 88 -9.92 -6.16 -23.86
C VAL A 88 -9.44 -7.27 -24.78
N LEU A 89 -8.19 -7.72 -24.60
CA LEU A 89 -7.58 -8.76 -25.42
C LEU A 89 -8.29 -10.11 -25.23
N VAL A 90 -8.67 -10.44 -23.99
CA VAL A 90 -9.47 -11.64 -23.67
C VAL A 90 -10.87 -11.56 -24.26
N MET A 91 -11.55 -10.41 -24.15
CA MET A 91 -12.87 -10.21 -24.77
C MET A 91 -12.81 -10.37 -26.29
N LEU A 92 -11.78 -9.79 -26.93
CA LEU A 92 -11.58 -9.89 -28.37
C LEU A 92 -11.32 -11.35 -28.79
N PHE A 93 -10.48 -12.07 -28.04
CA PHE A 93 -10.26 -13.51 -28.26
C PHE A 93 -11.55 -14.32 -28.13
N MET A 94 -12.37 -14.07 -27.09
CA MET A 94 -13.65 -14.74 -26.90
C MET A 94 -14.61 -14.50 -28.07
N ILE A 95 -14.72 -13.26 -28.54
CA ILE A 95 -15.62 -12.90 -29.64
C ILE A 95 -15.15 -13.54 -30.96
N LEU A 96 -13.85 -13.53 -31.26
CA LEU A 96 -13.34 -14.12 -32.50
C LEU A 96 -13.49 -15.64 -32.53
N TYR A 97 -13.21 -16.32 -31.42
CA TYR A 97 -13.24 -17.79 -31.37
C TYR A 97 -14.67 -18.34 -31.22
N TYR A 98 -15.50 -17.70 -30.38
CA TYR A 98 -16.86 -18.18 -30.06
C TYR A 98 -17.99 -17.42 -30.77
N ARG A 99 -17.70 -16.38 -31.59
CA ARG A 99 -18.69 -15.59 -32.36
C ARG A 99 -19.86 -15.09 -31.49
N LEU A 100 -21.06 -15.66 -31.67
CA LEU A 100 -22.31 -15.22 -31.03
C LEU A 100 -22.33 -15.48 -29.50
N PRO A 101 -22.07 -16.70 -29.00
CA PRO A 101 -21.92 -16.94 -27.55
C PRO A 101 -20.74 -16.19 -26.92
N GLY A 102 -19.67 -15.94 -27.68
CA GLY A 102 -18.53 -15.13 -27.23
C GLY A 102 -18.91 -13.72 -26.82
N LEU A 103 -19.88 -13.10 -27.51
CA LEU A 103 -20.41 -11.79 -27.15
C LEU A 103 -21.14 -11.83 -25.79
N MET A 104 -21.95 -12.85 -25.54
CA MET A 104 -22.65 -13.03 -24.26
C MET A 104 -21.67 -13.26 -23.11
N ALA A 105 -20.62 -14.06 -23.34
CA ALA A 105 -19.54 -14.27 -22.38
C ALA A 105 -18.81 -12.96 -22.04
N SER A 106 -18.52 -12.13 -23.04
CA SER A 106 -17.87 -10.84 -22.83
C SER A 106 -18.73 -9.88 -21.99
N LEU A 107 -20.05 -9.88 -22.19
CA LEU A 107 -20.98 -9.07 -21.39
C LEU A 107 -21.03 -9.56 -19.93
N ALA A 108 -21.07 -10.87 -19.71
CA ALA A 108 -21.00 -11.47 -18.39
C ALA A 108 -19.69 -11.11 -17.67
N LEU A 109 -18.56 -11.11 -18.40
CA LEU A 109 -17.26 -10.71 -17.85
C LEU A 109 -17.24 -9.25 -17.41
N VAL A 110 -17.79 -8.33 -18.21
CA VAL A 110 -17.90 -6.91 -17.84
C VAL A 110 -18.75 -6.76 -16.58
N PHE A 111 -19.87 -7.48 -16.49
CA PHE A 111 -20.75 -7.43 -15.33
C PHE A 111 -20.07 -7.97 -14.07
N TYR A 112 -19.32 -9.08 -14.20
CA TYR A 112 -18.51 -9.64 -13.13
C TYR A 112 -17.45 -8.64 -12.63
N GLY A 113 -16.69 -8.03 -13.53
CA GLY A 113 -15.69 -7.02 -13.18
C GLY A 113 -16.30 -5.80 -12.49
N ALA A 114 -17.42 -5.29 -13.00
CA ALA A 114 -18.15 -4.17 -12.40
C ALA A 114 -18.66 -4.50 -10.99
N LEU A 115 -19.16 -5.72 -10.77
CA LEU A 115 -19.65 -6.18 -9.48
C LEU A 115 -18.52 -6.27 -8.45
N VAL A 116 -17.36 -6.83 -8.82
CA VAL A 116 -16.19 -6.89 -7.94
C VAL A 116 -15.70 -5.48 -7.58
N LEU A 117 -15.62 -4.56 -8.54
CA LEU A 117 -15.25 -3.17 -8.29
C LEU A 117 -16.28 -2.44 -7.41
N ALA A 118 -17.58 -2.73 -7.58
CA ALA A 118 -18.63 -2.18 -6.73
C ALA A 118 -18.48 -2.65 -5.28
N ILE A 119 -18.13 -3.92 -5.06
CA ILE A 119 -17.84 -4.46 -3.73
C ILE A 119 -16.63 -3.78 -3.10
N PHE A 120 -15.55 -3.57 -3.86
CA PHE A 120 -14.36 -2.84 -3.39
C PHE A 120 -14.65 -1.37 -3.05
N LYS A 121 -15.69 -0.78 -3.65
CA LYS A 121 -16.15 0.57 -3.29
C LYS A 121 -17.01 0.57 -2.02
N LEU A 122 -17.80 -0.47 -1.80
CA LEU A 122 -18.71 -0.61 -0.65
C LEU A 122 -17.97 -0.97 0.63
N ILE A 123 -16.96 -1.84 0.53
CA ILE A 123 -16.12 -2.26 1.64
C ILE A 123 -14.80 -1.48 1.54
N PRO A 124 -14.32 -0.81 2.60
CA PRO A 124 -13.08 -0.02 2.56
C PRO A 124 -11.83 -0.92 2.46
N VAL A 125 -11.68 -1.60 1.33
CA VAL A 125 -10.55 -2.47 1.00
C VAL A 125 -9.53 -1.64 0.23
N THR A 126 -8.28 -1.65 0.68
CA THR A 126 -7.18 -1.02 -0.03
C THR A 126 -6.76 -1.87 -1.22
N LEU A 127 -6.87 -1.34 -2.44
CA LEU A 127 -6.42 -2.02 -3.65
C LEU A 127 -4.89 -1.92 -3.76
N THR A 128 -4.20 -2.98 -3.36
CA THR A 128 -2.73 -3.10 -3.48
C THR A 128 -2.33 -3.76 -4.80
N LEU A 129 -1.03 -3.76 -5.12
CA LEU A 129 -0.49 -4.47 -6.29
C LEU A 129 -0.88 -5.96 -6.30
N ALA A 130 -0.79 -6.63 -5.14
CA ALA A 130 -1.22 -8.01 -4.99
C ALA A 130 -2.75 -8.17 -5.19
N GLY A 131 -3.54 -7.19 -4.75
CA GLY A 131 -4.98 -7.15 -5.00
C GLY A 131 -5.33 -7.07 -6.49
N ILE A 132 -4.60 -6.26 -7.26
CA ILE A 132 -4.75 -6.19 -8.72
C ILE A 132 -4.38 -7.53 -9.37
N GLY A 133 -3.28 -8.17 -8.93
CA GLY A 133 -2.89 -9.50 -9.41
C GLY A 133 -3.96 -10.57 -9.15
N GLY A 134 -4.52 -10.59 -7.94
CA GLY A 134 -5.63 -11.49 -7.59
C GLY A 134 -6.89 -11.24 -8.42
N PHE A 135 -7.20 -9.97 -8.70
CA PHE A 135 -8.32 -9.59 -9.56
C PHE A 135 -8.16 -10.13 -10.99
N VAL A 136 -6.97 -9.97 -11.59
CA VAL A 136 -6.66 -10.48 -12.93
C VAL A 136 -6.74 -12.01 -12.97
N LEU A 137 -6.21 -12.69 -11.94
CA LEU A 137 -6.31 -14.15 -11.82
C LEU A 137 -7.78 -14.62 -11.77
N SER A 138 -8.60 -13.92 -10.99
CA SER A 138 -10.02 -14.22 -10.86
C SER A 138 -10.79 -14.05 -12.18
N ILE A 139 -10.44 -13.03 -12.97
CA ILE A 139 -10.98 -12.85 -14.33
C ILE A 139 -10.61 -14.03 -15.23
N GLY A 140 -9.34 -14.47 -15.21
CA GLY A 140 -8.89 -15.61 -16.02
C GLY A 140 -9.69 -16.88 -15.71
N MET A 141 -9.90 -17.17 -14.43
CA MET A 141 -10.72 -18.32 -14.00
C MET A 141 -12.21 -18.16 -14.38
N ALA A 142 -12.76 -16.95 -14.31
CA ALA A 142 -14.14 -16.70 -14.72
C ALA A 142 -14.34 -16.94 -16.24
N VAL A 143 -13.34 -16.57 -17.05
CA VAL A 143 -13.38 -16.78 -18.49
C VAL A 143 -13.23 -18.27 -18.83
N ASP A 144 -12.35 -19.00 -18.15
CA ASP A 144 -12.20 -20.45 -18.30
C ASP A 144 -13.52 -21.20 -18.02
N ALA A 145 -14.18 -20.86 -16.91
CA ALA A 145 -15.48 -21.43 -16.58
C ALA A 145 -16.55 -21.15 -17.65
N ASN A 146 -16.58 -19.92 -18.18
CA ASN A 146 -17.49 -19.55 -19.27
C ASN A 146 -17.17 -20.34 -20.55
N VAL A 147 -15.89 -20.49 -20.90
CA VAL A 147 -15.45 -21.29 -22.06
C VAL A 147 -15.92 -22.73 -21.96
N LEU A 148 -15.73 -23.38 -20.81
CA LEU A 148 -16.17 -24.76 -20.59
C LEU A 148 -17.68 -24.92 -20.75
N ILE A 149 -18.47 -23.91 -20.37
CA ILE A 149 -19.93 -23.90 -20.56
C ILE A 149 -20.29 -23.75 -22.04
N PHE A 150 -19.52 -22.98 -22.82
CA PHE A 150 -19.82 -22.70 -24.23
C PHE A 150 -19.26 -23.71 -25.23
N GLU A 151 -18.23 -24.47 -24.85
CA GLU A 151 -17.61 -25.49 -25.71
C GLU A 151 -18.61 -26.52 -26.29
N PRO A 152 -19.59 -27.04 -25.52
CA PRO A 152 -20.61 -27.95 -26.07
C PRO A 152 -21.49 -27.29 -27.14
N TYR A 153 -21.76 -25.99 -27.03
CA TYR A 153 -22.57 -25.25 -28.00
C TYR A 153 -21.82 -24.97 -29.30
N LEU A 154 -20.49 -24.89 -29.25
CA LEU A 154 -19.65 -24.73 -30.44
C LEU A 154 -19.66 -26.00 -31.30
N VAL A 155 -19.54 -27.17 -30.65
CA VAL A 155 -19.50 -28.48 -31.34
C VAL A 155 -20.85 -28.84 -31.96
N ALA A 156 -21.97 -28.39 -31.38
CA ALA A 156 -23.30 -28.68 -31.91
C ALA A 156 -23.70 -27.85 -33.16
N VAL A 157 -22.96 -26.78 -33.47
CA VAL A 157 -23.25 -25.84 -34.57
C VAL A 157 -22.36 -26.09 -35.80
N LEU A 158 -21.39 -27.02 -35.69
CA LEU A 158 -20.44 -27.43 -36.72
C LEU A 158 -20.82 -28.81 -37.28
#